data_AF-A0A822GV66-F1
#
_entry.id   AF-A0A822GV66-F1
#
_cell.length_a   1.000
_cell.length_b   1.000
_cell.length_c   1.000
_cell.angle_alpha   90.00
_cell.angle_beta   90.00
_cell.angle_gamma   90.00
#
_symmetry.space_group_name_H-M   'P 1'
#
loop_
_entity.id
_entity.type
_entity.pdbx_description
1 polymer ?
#
loop_
_entity_poly.entity_id
_entity_poly.type
_entity_poly.pdbx_seq_one_letter_code
_entity_poly.pdbx_strand_id
1 'polypeptide(L)'
;PIVEPLHYNEPTQIHLAFGDPNDQIYVSYATNSNEMIPQCSYGLDSSSLHFQVNGTTITYKASDMCEGRANITGAQTFIKTRYMHTMLLNDLRPSTIYHYLVGNDEHD
;
A
#
# COMPACT_ATOMS: atom_id res chain seq x y z
N PRO A 1 -2.90 -4.86 -30.50
CA PRO A 1 -1.73 -4.80 -29.59
C PRO A 1 -2.24 -4.87 -28.15
N ILE A 2 -1.72 -5.79 -27.35
CA ILE A 2 -2.01 -5.83 -25.91
C ILE A 2 -1.10 -4.78 -25.28
N VAL A 3 -1.66 -3.85 -24.50
CA VAL A 3 -0.92 -2.80 -23.81
C VAL A 3 -0.90 -3.17 -22.33
N GLU A 4 0.30 -3.36 -21.78
CA GLU A 4 0.50 -3.74 -20.38
C GLU A 4 1.49 -2.76 -19.71
N PRO A 5 1.35 -2.54 -18.39
CA PRO A 5 2.33 -1.75 -17.63
C PRO A 5 3.71 -2.40 -17.69
N LEU A 6 4.76 -1.58 -17.69
CA LEU A 6 6.14 -2.07 -17.63
C LEU A 6 6.38 -2.85 -16.33
N HIS A 7 5.91 -2.31 -15.19
CA HIS A 7 6.02 -2.92 -13.88
C HIS A 7 4.63 -3.29 -13.34
N TYR A 8 4.14 -4.47 -13.70
CA TYR A 8 2.79 -4.90 -13.34
C TYR A 8 2.50 -4.88 -11.83
N ASN A 9 3.50 -5.15 -10.98
CA ASN A 9 3.33 -5.21 -9.52
C ASN A 9 3.75 -3.93 -8.78
N GLU A 10 4.03 -2.84 -9.49
CA GLU A 10 4.50 -1.61 -8.84
C GLU A 10 3.49 -1.06 -7.81
N PRO A 11 3.97 -0.48 -6.69
CA PRO A 11 3.14 0.27 -5.77
C PRO A 11 2.39 1.41 -6.48
N THR A 12 1.07 1.45 -6.29
CA THR A 12 0.20 2.49 -6.84
C THR A 12 -0.75 3.01 -5.76
N GLN A 13 -1.43 4.13 -6.03
CA GLN A 13 -2.46 4.67 -5.13
C GLN A 13 -1.96 4.84 -3.70
N ILE A 14 -0.86 5.56 -3.56
CA ILE A 14 -0.26 5.83 -2.25
C ILE A 14 -1.16 6.81 -1.49
N HIS A 15 -1.52 6.47 -0.26
CA HIS A 15 -2.35 7.28 0.63
C HIS A 15 -1.72 7.38 2.01
N LEU A 16 -1.87 8.56 2.63
CA LEU A 16 -1.47 8.81 4.00
C LEU A 16 -2.70 9.02 4.87
N ALA A 17 -2.68 8.51 6.08
CA ALA A 17 -3.69 8.76 7.11
C ALA A 17 -3.02 8.97 8.46
N PHE A 18 -3.59 9.80 9.33
CA PHE A 18 -3.12 9.93 10.70
C PHE A 18 -3.42 8.65 11.50
N GLY A 19 -2.51 8.27 12.39
CA GLY A 19 -2.80 7.31 13.46
C GLY A 19 -3.55 7.98 14.62
N ASP A 20 -3.84 7.22 15.68
CA ASP A 20 -4.50 7.79 16.86
C ASP A 20 -3.57 8.77 17.62
N PRO A 21 -2.30 8.42 17.88
CA PRO A 21 -1.33 9.34 18.45
C PRO A 21 -0.82 10.37 17.42
N ASN A 22 -0.40 11.54 17.90
CA ASN A 22 0.07 12.64 17.06
C ASN A 22 1.48 12.44 16.46
N ASP A 23 2.13 11.33 16.79
CA ASP A 23 3.44 10.90 16.28
C ASP A 23 3.31 9.68 15.33
N GLN A 24 2.11 9.44 14.81
CA GLN A 24 1.80 8.29 13.96
C GLN A 24 1.12 8.65 12.64
N ILE A 25 1.60 7.99 11.58
CA ILE A 25 1.01 8.06 10.23
C ILE A 25 0.95 6.66 9.65
N TYR A 26 -0.20 6.30 9.09
CA TYR A 26 -0.34 5.15 8.22
C TYR A 26 0.04 5.52 6.78
N VAL A 27 0.86 4.68 6.17
CA VAL A 27 1.17 4.71 4.73
C VAL A 27 0.52 3.49 4.11
N SER A 28 -0.34 3.71 3.12
CA SER A 28 -1.02 2.64 2.40
C SER A 28 -0.76 2.74 0.90
N TYR A 29 -0.66 1.60 0.23
CA TYR A 29 -0.53 1.51 -1.22
C TYR A 29 -1.15 0.21 -1.74
N ALA A 30 -1.36 0.12 -3.05
CA ALA A 30 -1.92 -1.05 -3.71
C ALA A 30 -0.95 -1.66 -4.72
N THR A 31 -0.87 -2.99 -4.75
CA THR A 31 -0.14 -3.76 -5.78
C THR A 31 -0.99 -4.91 -6.33
N ASN A 32 -0.51 -5.57 -7.38
CA ASN A 32 -1.16 -6.75 -7.95
C ASN A 32 -0.69 -8.09 -7.33
N SER A 33 0.20 -8.07 -6.33
CA SER A 33 0.72 -9.27 -5.65
C SER A 33 0.77 -9.12 -4.12
N ASN A 34 0.79 -10.24 -3.39
CA ASN A 34 1.04 -10.28 -1.95
C ASN A 34 2.13 -11.29 -1.56
N GLU A 35 2.94 -11.70 -2.53
CA GLU A 35 4.03 -12.66 -2.32
C GLU A 35 5.16 -12.07 -1.47
N MET A 36 5.28 -10.74 -1.49
CA MET A 36 6.30 -9.98 -0.77
C MET A 36 5.73 -9.34 0.49
N ILE A 37 6.57 -9.25 1.53
CA ILE A 37 6.26 -8.45 2.72
C ILE A 37 6.26 -6.98 2.29
N PRO A 38 5.16 -6.23 2.50
CA PRO A 38 5.13 -4.82 2.16
C PRO A 38 6.03 -4.01 3.09
N GLN A 39 6.77 -3.05 2.54
CA GLN A 39 7.71 -2.24 3.31
C GLN A 39 7.54 -0.75 3.02
N CYS A 40 7.93 0.05 4.01
CA CYS A 40 8.13 1.48 3.87
C CYS A 40 9.49 1.85 4.46
N SER A 41 10.36 2.39 3.62
CA SER A 41 11.60 3.04 4.06
C SER A 41 11.33 4.52 4.21
N TYR A 42 11.81 5.17 5.27
CA TYR A 42 11.58 6.59 5.50
C TYR A 42 12.73 7.25 6.27
N GLY A 43 12.79 8.59 6.23
CA GLY A 43 13.87 9.35 6.84
C GLY A 43 13.71 10.85 6.68
N LEU A 44 14.64 11.59 7.29
CA LEU A 44 14.68 13.06 7.20
C LEU A 44 15.40 13.57 5.95
N ASP A 45 16.19 12.70 5.30
CA ASP A 45 16.93 13.01 4.08
C ASP A 45 16.38 12.16 2.94
N SER A 46 15.98 12.80 1.83
CA SER A 46 15.49 12.10 0.64
C SER A 46 16.52 11.17 -0.01
N SER A 47 17.82 11.40 0.22
CA SER A 47 18.91 10.59 -0.29
C SER A 47 19.32 9.46 0.66
N SER A 48 18.80 9.46 1.90
CA SER A 48 19.13 8.46 2.90
C SER A 48 17.97 8.17 3.85
N LEU A 49 17.22 7.11 3.53
CA LEU A 49 16.09 6.62 4.32
C LEU A 49 16.59 5.58 5.32
N HIS A 50 16.84 6.00 6.57
CA HIS A 50 17.46 5.14 7.60
C HIS A 50 16.47 4.26 8.37
N PHE A 51 15.17 4.54 8.29
CA PHE A 51 14.15 3.77 8.99
C PHE A 51 13.43 2.87 7.98
N GLN A 52 13.08 1.66 8.40
CA GLN A 52 12.29 0.73 7.61
C GLN A 52 11.24 0.07 8.51
N VAL A 53 10.02 -0.04 8.00
CA VAL A 53 8.92 -0.74 8.68
C VAL A 53 8.25 -1.72 7.71
N ASN A 54 7.92 -2.89 8.23
CA ASN A 54 7.09 -3.87 7.53
C ASN A 54 5.61 -3.57 7.78
N GLY A 55 4.78 -3.85 6.79
CA GLY A 55 3.33 -3.66 6.85
C GLY A 55 2.55 -4.95 6.89
N THR A 56 1.23 -4.79 6.76
CA THR A 56 0.29 -5.88 6.56
C THR A 56 -0.43 -5.72 5.23
N THR A 57 -0.95 -6.82 4.70
CA THR A 57 -1.66 -6.84 3.43
C THR A 57 -3.07 -7.37 3.64
N ILE A 58 -4.05 -6.67 3.08
CA ILE A 58 -5.44 -7.12 2.99
C ILE A 58 -5.91 -7.13 1.54
N THR A 59 -6.94 -7.91 1.26
CA THR A 59 -7.70 -7.85 0.02
C THR A 59 -9.12 -8.31 0.32
N TYR A 60 -10.02 -8.18 -0.64
CA TYR A 60 -11.36 -8.73 -0.54
C TYR A 60 -11.79 -9.39 -1.84
N LYS A 61 -12.71 -10.34 -1.72
CA LYS A 61 -13.34 -11.05 -2.83
C LYS A 61 -14.82 -10.72 -2.88
N ALA A 62 -15.47 -11.10 -3.98
CA ALA A 62 -16.91 -10.90 -4.16
C ALA A 62 -17.72 -11.48 -2.99
N SER A 63 -17.33 -12.63 -2.45
CA SER A 63 -18.04 -13.26 -1.31
C SER A 63 -17.89 -12.53 0.02
N ASP A 64 -16.99 -11.55 0.12
CA ASP A 64 -16.90 -10.68 1.31
C ASP A 64 -17.90 -9.52 1.22
N MET A 65 -18.52 -9.30 0.06
CA MET A 65 -19.54 -8.27 -0.15
C MET A 65 -20.93 -8.78 0.26
N CYS A 66 -21.75 -7.90 0.83
CA CYS A 66 -23.03 -8.32 1.42
C CYS A 66 -24.06 -8.79 0.38
N GLU A 67 -24.28 -8.04 -0.71
CA GLU A 67 -25.40 -8.30 -1.60
C GLU A 67 -25.25 -7.70 -3.02
N GLY A 68 -26.23 -8.03 -3.86
CA GLY A 68 -26.41 -7.42 -5.18
C GLY A 68 -25.29 -7.75 -6.16
N ARG A 69 -24.94 -6.78 -7.00
CA ARG A 69 -23.91 -6.97 -8.03
C ARG A 69 -22.50 -7.08 -7.45
N ALA A 70 -22.27 -6.61 -6.22
CA ALA A 70 -20.94 -6.65 -5.61
C ALA A 70 -20.50 -8.07 -5.19
N ASN A 71 -21.44 -9.00 -5.01
CA ASN A 71 -21.12 -10.38 -4.63
C ASN A 71 -20.98 -11.36 -5.82
N ILE A 72 -21.07 -10.85 -7.07
CA ILE A 72 -20.98 -11.63 -8.30
C ILE A 72 -19.75 -11.18 -9.09
N THR A 73 -18.80 -12.09 -9.35
CA THR A 73 -17.62 -11.79 -10.18
C THR A 73 -18.03 -11.53 -11.63
N GLY A 74 -17.55 -10.42 -12.20
CA GLY A 74 -17.83 -10.05 -13.60
C GLY A 74 -17.39 -8.62 -13.93
N ALA A 75 -17.18 -8.36 -15.22
CA ALA A 75 -16.64 -7.07 -15.68
C ALA A 75 -17.54 -5.85 -15.39
N GLN A 76 -18.86 -6.07 -15.24
CA GLN A 76 -19.84 -5.04 -14.88
C GLN A 76 -20.35 -5.16 -13.43
N THR A 77 -19.74 -6.06 -12.66
CA THR A 77 -20.14 -6.42 -11.31
C THR A 77 -18.89 -6.31 -10.40
N PHE A 78 -18.49 -7.38 -9.71
CA PHE A 78 -17.25 -7.39 -8.95
C PHE A 78 -16.04 -7.66 -9.85
N ILE A 79 -15.11 -6.70 -9.88
CA ILE A 79 -13.77 -6.87 -10.44
C ILE A 79 -12.81 -7.18 -9.29
N LYS A 80 -12.00 -8.23 -9.44
CA LYS A 80 -11.01 -8.61 -8.44
C LYS A 80 -10.15 -7.41 -8.07
N THR A 81 -10.09 -7.11 -6.79
CA THR A 81 -9.32 -5.98 -6.30
C THR A 81 -7.86 -6.34 -6.14
N ARG A 82 -7.05 -5.30 -6.07
CA ARG A 82 -5.63 -5.36 -5.74
C ARG A 82 -5.42 -5.79 -4.28
N TYR A 83 -4.16 -5.99 -3.93
CA TYR A 83 -3.74 -6.14 -2.54
C TYR A 83 -3.44 -4.75 -1.97
N MET A 84 -4.02 -4.45 -0.81
CA MET A 84 -3.86 -3.20 -0.11
C MET A 84 -2.90 -3.42 1.04
N HIS A 85 -1.79 -2.69 1.01
CA HIS A 85 -0.73 -2.75 2.01
C HIS A 85 -0.85 -1.56 2.94
N THR A 86 -0.57 -1.75 4.22
CA THR A 86 -0.58 -0.67 5.22
C THR A 86 0.56 -0.84 6.20
N MET A 87 1.33 0.22 6.39
CA MET A 87 2.43 0.33 7.35
C MET A 87 2.12 1.45 8.33
N LEU A 88 2.53 1.26 9.58
CA LEU A 88 2.48 2.30 10.61
C LEU A 88 3.89 2.89 10.78
N LEU A 89 4.02 4.19 10.55
CA LEU A 89 5.19 4.97 10.91
C LEU A 89 4.89 5.60 12.25
N ASN A 90 5.72 5.32 13.26
CA ASN A 90 5.55 5.77 14.64
C ASN A 90 6.79 6.55 15.10
N ASP A 91 6.71 7.08 16.33
CA ASP A 91 7.76 7.90 16.94
C ASP A 91 8.17 9.11 16.07
N LEU A 92 7.22 9.63 15.27
CA LEU A 92 7.44 10.76 14.39
C LEU A 92 7.46 12.07 15.16
N ARG A 93 8.37 12.96 14.77
CA ARG A 93 8.40 14.31 15.33
C ARG A 93 7.31 15.17 14.69
N PRO A 94 6.44 15.82 15.48
CA PRO A 94 5.48 16.77 14.95
C PRO A 94 6.17 17.87 14.13
N SER A 95 5.44 18.44 13.16
CA SER A 95 5.93 19.53 12.30
C SER A 95 7.26 19.25 11.60
N THR A 96 7.54 17.98 11.30
CA THR A 96 8.78 17.54 10.65
C THR A 96 8.47 16.89 9.30
N ILE A 97 9.27 17.22 8.29
CA ILE A 97 9.17 16.60 6.97
C ILE A 97 9.91 15.27 7.00
N TYR A 98 9.21 14.21 6.59
CA TYR A 98 9.78 12.89 6.35
C TYR A 98 9.62 12.54 4.87
N HIS A 99 10.69 11.99 4.29
CA HIS A 99 10.69 11.37 2.98
C HIS A 99 10.44 9.87 3.13
N TYR A 100 9.77 9.26 2.14
CA TYR A 100 9.42 7.85 2.21
C TYR A 100 9.45 7.19 0.84
N LEU A 101 9.70 5.89 0.84
CA LEU A 101 9.65 4.99 -0.31
C LEU A 101 8.86 3.75 0.11
N VAL A 102 7.88 3.37 -0.71
CA VAL A 102 7.05 2.19 -0.49
C VAL A 102 7.38 1.14 -1.54
N GLY A 103 7.27 -0.13 -1.17
CA GLY A 103 7.57 -1.24 -2.07
C GLY A 103 8.36 -2.33 -1.36
N ASN A 104 9.15 -3.06 -2.13
CA ASN A 104 10.13 -4.03 -1.63
C ASN A 104 11.36 -4.00 -2.54
N ASP A 105 12.52 -4.34 -1.99
CA ASP A 105 13.80 -4.31 -2.71
C ASP A 105 13.99 -5.47 -3.70
N GLU A 106 13.08 -6.46 -3.77
CA GLU A 106 13.24 -7.62 -4.65
C GLU A 106 12.72 -7.40 -6.08
N HIS A 107 12.14 -6.23 -6.38
CA HIS A 107 11.56 -5.94 -7.70
C HIS A 107 11.79 -4.51 -8.23
N ASP A 108 12.75 -3.75 -7.67
CA ASP A 108 13.22 -2.46 -8.21
C ASP A 108 14.38 -2.63 -9.23
#